data_AF-A0A081D9E4-F1
#
_entry.id   AF-A0A081D9E4-F1
#
_cell.length_a   1.000
_cell.length_b   1.000
_cell.length_c   1.000
_cell.angle_alpha   90.00
_cell.angle_beta   90.00
_cell.angle_gamma   90.00
#
_symmetry.space_group_name_H-M   'P 1'
#
loop_
_entity.id
_entity.type
_entity.pdbx_description
1 polymer ?
#
loop_
_entity_poly.entity_id
_entity_poly.type
_entity_poly.pdbx_seq_one_letter_code
_entity_poly.pdbx_strand_id
1 'polypeptide(L)'
;MRNNIIIGTTGKDLRAPICVMNGIPNSKLNEYDPVVDGIIQNNTIINCSPVTLSIGSRSNATIAPVNTKFENNLIYNSSRGLAIFAGDDISGITLGGNKVSSTLIEDFDGVDVVDFKLEAANGIYIPSADSDALLTAVKTNPKVRVDATGALRSQLRAGAIVPGNFKPAIALTSQAGVSFIKIDELRNLSKDIAVTVVDVAPGEKTLEKAIKNMSGPTILKLTAGDYFITKAIKVSQDLSIVGHGNDKTFLKISKEADKTPQYIFRLNGAKEVKIKGIHIDGYASSETVKYGFTSSNSPSSDIYNLYLDDVTFVNFKNSAGGAIFKAYAGTKADTISIKNSTFKDSYRGLNLSYEKDETGKYNAEHIIIQNSLFVDIEQFAVNYTRSGIEARTSGGNLLIDHCVFYRVDDSEKGRIIKVNGIKNVHIKNSVLDNSRETNSIVQLKGNHHIIENCVVYNSGKVKLSDSAQEINLERFNPKWENTENFKVRDGSGLINAGTDQRNIGLINND
;
A
#
# COMPACT_ATOMS: atom_id res chain seq x y z
N MET A 1 -16.74 3.17 26.54
CA MET A 1 -16.55 2.07 25.58
C MET A 1 -16.62 0.72 26.30
N ARG A 2 -17.64 -0.12 26.06
CA ARG A 2 -17.78 -1.42 26.76
C ARG A 2 -18.30 -2.53 25.86
N ASN A 3 -17.89 -3.78 26.14
CA ASN A 3 -18.32 -4.99 25.43
C ASN A 3 -18.13 -4.93 23.90
N ASN A 4 -17.08 -4.24 23.43
CA ASN A 4 -16.76 -4.19 22.00
C ASN A 4 -15.88 -5.38 21.63
N ILE A 5 -16.06 -5.90 20.42
CA ILE A 5 -15.23 -6.94 19.82
C ILE A 5 -14.54 -6.31 18.62
N ILE A 6 -13.21 -6.27 18.63
CA ILE A 6 -12.39 -5.60 17.62
C ILE A 6 -11.41 -6.62 17.06
N ILE A 7 -11.45 -6.86 15.75
CA ILE A 7 -10.71 -7.96 15.11
C ILE A 7 -9.95 -7.43 13.90
N GLY A 8 -8.65 -7.73 13.81
CA GLY A 8 -7.84 -7.54 12.60
C GLY A 8 -7.56 -6.08 12.23
N THR A 9 -7.75 -5.13 13.14
CA THR A 9 -7.49 -3.71 12.85
C THR A 9 -6.00 -3.41 12.98
N THR A 10 -5.39 -2.90 11.91
CA THR A 10 -3.92 -2.70 11.83
C THR A 10 -3.49 -1.22 11.90
N GLY A 11 -4.45 -0.29 12.02
CA GLY A 11 -4.16 1.13 12.12
C GLY A 11 -3.29 1.48 13.34
N LYS A 12 -2.49 2.54 13.24
CA LYS A 12 -1.61 3.02 14.32
C LYS A 12 -2.04 4.40 14.78
N ASP A 13 -1.53 4.83 15.93
CA ASP A 13 -1.80 6.13 16.52
C ASP A 13 -3.30 6.45 16.55
N LEU A 14 -3.74 7.51 15.88
CA LEU A 14 -5.12 7.98 15.81
C LEU A 14 -6.10 6.95 15.19
N ARG A 15 -5.58 5.86 14.63
CA ARG A 15 -6.34 4.77 13.99
C ARG A 15 -6.14 3.41 14.66
N ALA A 16 -5.56 3.37 15.86
CA ALA A 16 -5.43 2.17 16.67
C ALA A 16 -6.81 1.54 17.00
N PRO A 17 -6.89 0.23 17.31
CA PRO A 17 -8.14 -0.43 17.72
C PRO A 17 -8.89 0.32 18.82
N ILE A 18 -8.13 0.80 19.82
CA ILE A 18 -8.60 1.74 20.82
C ILE A 18 -7.54 2.83 20.93
N CYS A 19 -7.98 4.08 20.88
CA CYS A 19 -7.15 5.26 20.95
C CYS A 19 -7.68 6.20 22.05
N VAL A 20 -6.79 6.57 22.97
CA VAL A 20 -7.02 7.64 23.96
C VAL A 20 -6.05 8.77 23.65
N MET A 21 -6.59 9.94 23.32
CA MET A 21 -5.79 11.09 22.88
C MET A 21 -5.51 12.08 24.00
N ASN A 22 -4.39 12.80 23.87
CA ASN A 22 -4.16 14.03 24.60
C ASN A 22 -5.01 15.17 24.02
N GLY A 23 -5.42 16.10 24.90
CA GLY A 23 -6.24 17.25 24.56
C GLY A 23 -5.47 18.56 24.48
N ILE A 24 -6.09 19.54 23.84
CA ILE A 24 -5.66 20.95 23.82
C ILE A 24 -6.25 21.65 25.07
N PRO A 25 -5.43 22.35 25.88
CA PRO A 25 -5.95 23.17 26.96
C PRO A 25 -6.86 24.28 26.43
N ASN A 26 -8.06 24.44 27.00
CA ASN A 26 -9.05 25.43 26.58
C ASN A 26 -9.34 25.37 25.07
N SER A 27 -9.53 24.15 24.56
CA SER A 27 -9.69 23.90 23.13
C SER A 27 -10.91 24.65 22.57
N LYS A 28 -10.81 25.09 21.32
CA LYS A 28 -11.99 25.59 20.60
C LYS A 28 -12.94 24.43 20.33
N LEU A 29 -14.22 24.73 20.11
CA LEU A 29 -15.25 23.72 19.86
C LEU A 29 -14.93 22.72 18.72
N ASN A 30 -14.12 23.13 17.74
CA ASN A 30 -13.71 22.30 16.60
C ASN A 30 -12.33 21.66 16.77
N GLU A 31 -11.75 21.72 17.97
CA GLU A 31 -10.46 21.14 18.32
C GLU A 31 -10.66 19.90 19.22
N TYR A 32 -9.56 19.41 19.80
CA TYR A 32 -9.57 18.19 20.61
C TYR A 32 -9.59 18.56 22.09
N ASP A 33 -10.73 18.38 22.74
CA ASP A 33 -10.83 18.50 24.19
C ASP A 33 -10.10 17.35 24.91
N PRO A 34 -9.60 17.57 26.14
CA PRO A 34 -9.01 16.52 26.96
C PRO A 34 -9.98 15.38 27.26
N VAL A 35 -9.46 14.15 27.28
CA VAL A 35 -10.24 12.99 27.73
C VAL A 35 -10.39 13.03 29.25
N VAL A 36 -11.63 13.15 29.73
CA VAL A 36 -11.98 13.18 31.15
C VAL A 36 -13.07 12.14 31.42
N ASP A 37 -12.95 11.41 32.53
CA ASP A 37 -13.93 10.41 32.98
C ASP A 37 -14.18 9.27 31.96
N GLY A 38 -13.17 8.94 31.16
CA GLY A 38 -13.27 7.88 30.16
C GLY A 38 -13.42 6.50 30.80
N ILE A 39 -14.35 5.67 30.31
CA ILE A 39 -14.53 4.30 30.84
C ILE A 39 -14.45 3.29 29.72
N ILE A 40 -13.34 2.54 29.68
CA ILE A 40 -13.01 1.54 28.66
C ILE A 40 -12.89 0.19 29.35
N GLN A 41 -13.92 -0.65 29.23
CA GLN A 41 -13.92 -1.92 29.96
C GLN A 41 -14.58 -3.09 29.24
N ASN A 42 -14.11 -4.30 29.53
CA ASN A 42 -14.67 -5.54 28.98
C ASN A 42 -14.70 -5.55 27.45
N ASN A 43 -13.69 -5.01 26.78
CA ASN A 43 -13.55 -5.14 25.33
C ASN A 43 -12.66 -6.36 25.00
N THR A 44 -12.90 -7.02 23.87
CA THR A 44 -12.04 -8.08 23.34
C THR A 44 -11.39 -7.60 22.04
N ILE A 45 -10.05 -7.63 21.99
CA ILE A 45 -9.23 -7.14 20.88
C ILE A 45 -8.41 -8.32 20.35
N ILE A 46 -8.54 -8.68 19.08
CA ILE A 46 -7.97 -9.90 18.50
C ILE A 46 -7.19 -9.58 17.23
N ASN A 47 -5.89 -9.94 17.22
CA ASN A 47 -4.98 -9.78 16.09
C ASN A 47 -4.96 -8.33 15.55
N CYS A 48 -4.95 -7.36 16.47
CA CYS A 48 -4.88 -5.95 16.14
C CYS A 48 -3.47 -5.40 16.39
N SER A 49 -3.19 -4.21 15.84
CA SER A 49 -2.12 -3.33 16.34
C SER A 49 -2.33 -3.00 17.83
N PRO A 50 -1.30 -2.49 18.54
CA PRO A 50 -1.44 -2.16 19.96
C PRO A 50 -2.56 -1.15 20.22
N VAL A 51 -3.19 -1.23 21.39
CA VAL A 51 -4.00 -0.12 21.92
C VAL A 51 -3.09 1.05 22.22
N THR A 52 -3.52 2.27 21.91
CA THR A 52 -2.70 3.46 22.13
C THR A 52 -3.31 4.36 23.19
N LEU A 53 -2.54 4.65 24.24
CA LEU A 53 -2.93 5.53 25.35
C LEU A 53 -2.12 6.82 25.33
N SER A 54 -2.76 7.94 25.70
CA SER A 54 -2.17 9.28 25.76
C SER A 54 -1.37 9.67 24.50
N ILE A 55 -1.96 9.51 23.33
CA ILE A 55 -1.28 9.83 22.05
C ILE A 55 -1.70 11.18 21.46
N GLY A 56 -0.96 11.64 20.46
CA GLY A 56 -1.29 12.85 19.72
C GLY A 56 -0.77 14.13 20.37
N SER A 57 0.17 14.01 21.32
CA SER A 57 0.89 15.14 21.91
C SER A 57 1.53 16.00 20.83
N ARG A 58 1.31 17.31 20.94
CA ARG A 58 1.87 18.34 20.06
C ARG A 58 2.05 19.61 20.87
N SER A 59 2.72 20.61 20.32
CA SER A 59 3.03 21.86 21.03
C SER A 59 1.81 22.53 21.67
N ASN A 60 0.60 22.32 21.13
CA ASN A 60 -0.66 22.82 21.70
C ASN A 60 -1.57 21.75 22.32
N ALA A 61 -1.26 20.45 22.21
CA ALA A 61 -2.04 19.38 22.84
C ALA A 61 -1.19 18.71 23.92
N THR A 62 -1.37 19.18 25.16
CA THR A 62 -0.49 18.92 26.30
C THR A 62 -1.22 18.37 27.52
N ILE A 63 -2.55 18.18 27.44
CA ILE A 63 -3.34 17.67 28.56
C ILE A 63 -3.53 16.16 28.39
N ALA A 64 -2.88 15.38 29.25
CA ALA A 64 -3.07 13.94 29.35
C ALA A 64 -4.50 13.58 29.83
N PRO A 65 -4.99 12.35 29.56
CA PRO A 65 -6.28 11.88 30.04
C PRO A 65 -6.37 11.91 31.57
N VAL A 66 -7.53 12.26 32.10
CA VAL A 66 -7.78 12.38 33.55
C VAL A 66 -8.97 11.51 33.97
N ASN A 67 -8.88 10.91 35.16
CA ASN A 67 -9.92 10.05 35.76
C ASN A 67 -10.49 8.99 34.80
N THR A 68 -9.61 8.44 33.96
CA THR A 68 -9.98 7.48 32.92
C THR A 68 -9.69 6.06 33.42
N LYS A 69 -10.48 5.08 32.99
CA LYS A 69 -10.38 3.68 33.40
C LYS A 69 -10.23 2.78 32.18
N PHE A 70 -9.25 1.89 32.24
CA PHE A 70 -9.01 0.82 31.28
C PHE A 70 -9.03 -0.52 32.03
N GLU A 71 -10.21 -1.14 32.14
CA GLU A 71 -10.44 -2.25 33.06
C GLU A 71 -11.00 -3.50 32.38
N ASN A 72 -10.55 -4.69 32.79
CA ASN A 72 -11.12 -5.97 32.35
C ASN A 72 -11.15 -6.19 30.83
N ASN A 73 -10.24 -5.59 30.07
CA ASN A 73 -10.13 -5.82 28.62
C ASN A 73 -9.35 -7.11 28.35
N LEU A 74 -9.63 -7.78 27.23
CA LEU A 74 -8.94 -8.99 26.78
C LEU A 74 -8.25 -8.71 25.45
N ILE A 75 -6.93 -8.90 25.38
CA ILE A 75 -6.15 -8.65 24.17
C ILE A 75 -5.44 -9.93 23.75
N TYR A 76 -5.66 -10.35 22.51
CA TYR A 76 -5.04 -11.53 21.93
C TYR A 76 -4.34 -11.17 20.62
N ASN A 77 -3.15 -11.72 20.40
CA ASN A 77 -2.52 -11.69 19.09
C ASN A 77 -1.83 -13.04 18.80
N SER A 78 -1.97 -13.57 17.59
CA SER A 78 -1.24 -14.77 17.16
C SER A 78 0.25 -14.51 16.92
N SER A 79 0.63 -13.24 16.76
CA SER A 79 2.01 -12.80 16.53
C SER A 79 2.55 -12.02 17.73
N ARG A 80 3.87 -12.07 17.92
CA ARG A 80 4.55 -11.31 18.99
C ARG A 80 4.47 -9.81 18.71
N GLY A 81 4.13 -9.02 19.72
CA GLY A 81 3.99 -7.58 19.61
C GLY A 81 3.62 -6.92 20.93
N LEU A 82 3.41 -5.60 20.94
CA LEU A 82 2.94 -4.87 22.13
C LEU A 82 1.43 -5.02 22.30
N ALA A 83 0.95 -5.19 23.53
CA ALA A 83 -0.48 -5.12 23.83
C ALA A 83 -0.96 -3.65 23.87
N ILE A 84 -0.20 -2.80 24.57
CA ILE A 84 -0.51 -1.40 24.82
C ILE A 84 0.73 -0.57 24.48
N PHE A 85 0.53 0.58 23.84
CA PHE A 85 1.52 1.62 23.62
C PHE A 85 1.09 2.89 24.35
N ALA A 86 1.90 3.38 25.28
CA ALA A 86 1.70 4.66 25.94
C ALA A 86 2.55 5.73 25.23
N GLY A 87 1.89 6.75 24.66
CA GLY A 87 2.57 7.82 23.91
C GLY A 87 3.03 8.99 24.77
N ASP A 88 2.48 9.13 25.98
CA ASP A 88 2.74 10.21 26.94
C ASP A 88 2.30 9.75 28.34
N ASP A 89 2.21 10.67 29.31
CA ASP A 89 1.73 10.39 30.67
C ASP A 89 0.35 9.71 30.68
N ILE A 90 0.28 8.56 31.34
CA ILE A 90 -0.94 7.77 31.56
C ILE A 90 -1.37 7.75 33.03
N SER A 91 -0.78 8.57 33.90
CA SER A 91 -1.06 8.58 35.34
C SER A 91 -2.54 8.81 35.69
N GLY A 92 -3.26 9.53 34.81
CA GLY A 92 -4.71 9.72 34.92
C GLY A 92 -5.56 8.56 34.37
N ILE A 93 -4.95 7.46 33.91
CA ILE A 93 -5.60 6.24 33.43
C ILE A 93 -5.35 5.11 34.43
N THR A 94 -6.40 4.64 35.09
CA THR A 94 -6.34 3.44 35.94
C THR A 94 -6.44 2.18 35.08
N LEU A 95 -5.43 1.32 35.15
CA LEU A 95 -5.46 -0.02 34.56
C LEU A 95 -5.81 -1.07 35.63
N GLY A 96 -6.69 -2.02 35.31
CA GLY A 96 -7.04 -3.07 36.28
C GLY A 96 -7.76 -4.28 35.68
N GLY A 97 -7.30 -5.48 36.03
CA GLY A 97 -7.93 -6.75 35.63
C GLY A 97 -7.90 -7.05 34.13
N ASN A 98 -7.07 -6.34 33.36
CA ASN A 98 -6.90 -6.62 31.93
C ASN A 98 -6.09 -7.91 31.74
N LYS A 99 -6.35 -8.63 30.65
CA LYS A 99 -5.68 -9.89 30.32
C LYS A 99 -5.14 -9.83 28.91
N VAL A 100 -3.89 -10.25 28.71
CA VAL A 100 -3.24 -10.29 27.40
C VAL A 100 -2.64 -11.66 27.14
N SER A 101 -2.58 -12.08 25.87
CA SER A 101 -2.04 -13.40 25.52
C SER A 101 -0.52 -13.46 25.75
N SER A 102 -0.01 -14.66 26.04
CA SER A 102 1.43 -14.96 26.26
C SER A 102 2.36 -14.55 25.11
N THR A 103 1.81 -14.35 23.91
CA THR A 103 2.51 -13.82 22.73
C THR A 103 2.81 -12.32 22.81
N LEU A 104 2.07 -11.57 23.62
CA LEU A 104 2.20 -10.11 23.70
C LEU A 104 3.19 -9.69 24.78
N ILE A 105 3.80 -8.54 24.55
CA ILE A 105 4.69 -7.84 25.47
C ILE A 105 3.88 -6.73 26.15
N GLU A 106 4.03 -6.66 27.46
CA GLU A 106 3.26 -5.84 28.39
C GLU A 106 4.14 -5.58 29.63
N ASP A 107 4.02 -4.38 30.22
CA ASP A 107 4.81 -3.94 31.40
C ASP A 107 4.03 -2.91 32.25
N PHE A 108 2.71 -3.08 32.36
CA PHE A 108 1.80 -2.17 33.06
C PHE A 108 1.08 -2.88 34.21
N ASP A 109 1.21 -2.31 35.42
CA ASP A 109 0.41 -2.74 36.56
C ASP A 109 -1.10 -2.76 36.23
N GLY A 110 -1.77 -3.88 36.55
CA GLY A 110 -3.19 -4.08 36.24
C GLY A 110 -3.47 -4.74 34.88
N VAL A 111 -2.43 -5.24 34.21
CA VAL A 111 -2.52 -6.05 32.99
C VAL A 111 -1.75 -7.36 33.20
N ASP A 112 -2.44 -8.50 33.14
CA ASP A 112 -1.80 -9.81 33.34
C ASP A 112 -1.58 -10.53 32.01
N VAL A 113 -0.37 -11.04 31.80
CA VAL A 113 -0.05 -11.96 30.70
C VAL A 113 -0.53 -13.36 31.07
N VAL A 114 -1.47 -13.92 30.32
CA VAL A 114 -2.06 -15.24 30.57
C VAL A 114 -2.12 -16.08 29.29
N ASP A 115 -1.93 -17.40 29.44
CA ASP A 115 -2.00 -18.34 28.32
C ASP A 115 -3.43 -18.90 28.18
N PHE A 116 -4.30 -18.12 27.52
CA PHE A 116 -5.70 -18.48 27.31
C PHE A 116 -5.96 -18.89 25.86
N LYS A 117 -6.95 -19.76 25.67
CA LYS A 117 -7.38 -20.29 24.38
C LYS A 117 -8.64 -19.61 23.88
N LEU A 118 -8.67 -19.39 22.57
CA LEU A 118 -9.84 -18.93 21.83
C LEU A 118 -10.44 -20.08 21.00
N GLU A 119 -11.75 -20.03 20.79
CA GLU A 119 -12.52 -20.99 19.98
C GLU A 119 -13.36 -20.25 18.95
N ALA A 120 -13.56 -20.87 17.78
CA ALA A 120 -14.38 -20.29 16.72
C ALA A 120 -15.87 -20.44 17.04
N ALA A 121 -16.62 -19.34 17.00
CA ALA A 121 -18.06 -19.31 17.20
C ALA A 121 -18.68 -18.17 16.38
N ASN A 122 -19.76 -18.45 15.63
CA ASN A 122 -20.51 -17.44 14.86
C ASN A 122 -19.65 -16.56 13.93
N GLY A 123 -18.60 -17.13 13.34
CA GLY A 123 -17.70 -16.41 12.43
C GLY A 123 -16.67 -15.50 13.11
N ILE A 124 -16.56 -15.54 14.45
CA ILE A 124 -15.53 -14.85 15.23
C ILE A 124 -14.83 -15.82 16.20
N TYR A 125 -13.82 -15.34 16.91
CA TYR A 125 -13.19 -16.07 18.01
C TYR A 125 -13.71 -15.57 19.36
N ILE A 126 -13.99 -16.51 20.27
CA ILE A 126 -14.44 -16.25 21.65
C ILE A 126 -13.52 -16.96 22.65
N PRO A 127 -13.43 -16.51 23.91
CA PRO A 127 -12.66 -17.24 24.92
C PRO A 127 -13.27 -18.61 25.21
N SER A 128 -12.44 -19.66 25.22
CA SER A 128 -12.85 -21.03 25.54
C SER A 128 -13.31 -21.16 27.00
N ALA A 129 -14.20 -22.11 27.27
CA ALA A 129 -14.61 -22.43 28.65
C ALA A 129 -13.42 -22.84 29.53
N ASP A 130 -12.45 -23.55 28.96
CA ASP A 130 -11.22 -23.99 29.63
C ASP A 130 -10.36 -22.82 30.15
N SER A 131 -10.53 -21.63 29.56
CA SER A 131 -9.79 -20.43 29.95
C SER A 131 -10.49 -19.59 31.02
N ASP A 132 -11.68 -19.99 31.48
CA ASP A 132 -12.52 -19.16 32.35
C ASP A 132 -11.79 -18.67 33.61
N ALA A 133 -11.13 -19.58 34.33
CA ALA A 133 -10.41 -19.26 35.57
C ALA A 133 -9.27 -18.25 35.35
N LEU A 134 -8.54 -18.39 34.22
CA LEU A 134 -7.42 -17.52 33.83
C LEU A 134 -7.88 -16.08 33.55
N LEU A 135 -9.14 -15.91 33.15
CA LEU A 135 -9.71 -14.63 32.75
C LEU A 135 -10.42 -13.90 33.90
N THR A 136 -10.14 -14.25 35.15
CA THR A 136 -10.69 -13.56 36.33
C THR A 136 -10.35 -12.07 36.32
N ALA A 137 -11.39 -11.24 36.50
CA ALA A 137 -11.33 -9.79 36.37
C ALA A 137 -11.61 -9.07 37.71
N VAL A 138 -11.41 -7.75 37.73
CA VAL A 138 -11.65 -6.91 38.91
C VAL A 138 -13.05 -6.31 38.93
N LYS A 139 -13.48 -5.86 40.11
CA LYS A 139 -14.75 -5.14 40.28
C LYS A 139 -14.63 -3.75 39.67
N THR A 140 -15.54 -3.40 38.76
CA THR A 140 -15.53 -2.11 38.09
C THR A 140 -16.68 -1.20 38.53
N ASN A 141 -16.48 0.10 38.36
CA ASN A 141 -17.53 1.10 38.53
C ASN A 141 -17.61 2.02 37.31
N PRO A 142 -18.71 1.97 36.54
CA PRO A 142 -19.93 1.20 36.77
C PRO A 142 -19.79 -0.27 36.36
N LYS A 143 -20.60 -1.11 37.00
CA LYS A 143 -20.63 -2.57 36.76
C LYS A 143 -21.09 -2.91 35.35
N VAL A 144 -20.44 -3.91 34.75
CA VAL A 144 -20.89 -4.54 33.49
C VAL A 144 -21.66 -5.81 33.84
N ARG A 145 -22.99 -5.78 33.67
CA ARG A 145 -23.87 -6.89 34.09
C ARG A 145 -24.11 -7.92 33.00
N VAL A 146 -24.01 -7.52 31.74
CA VAL A 146 -24.22 -8.37 30.58
C VAL A 146 -22.99 -8.33 29.69
N ASP A 147 -22.77 -9.38 28.91
CA ASP A 147 -21.74 -9.45 27.88
C ASP A 147 -22.28 -8.98 26.50
N ALA A 148 -21.45 -9.04 25.46
CA ALA A 148 -21.80 -8.61 24.10
C ALA A 148 -22.91 -9.44 23.43
N THR A 149 -23.23 -10.61 24.00
CA THR A 149 -24.34 -11.49 23.56
C THR A 149 -25.64 -11.19 24.32
N GLY A 150 -25.57 -10.32 25.33
CA GLY A 150 -26.64 -10.06 26.29
C GLY A 150 -26.74 -11.08 27.42
N ALA A 151 -25.80 -12.01 27.54
CA ALA A 151 -25.78 -12.98 28.63
C ALA A 151 -25.35 -12.30 29.93
N LEU A 152 -25.96 -12.70 31.06
CA LEU A 152 -25.60 -12.18 32.38
C LEU A 152 -24.21 -12.67 32.78
N ARG A 153 -23.41 -11.76 33.36
CA ARG A 153 -22.12 -12.09 33.96
C ARG A 153 -22.34 -12.54 35.41
N SER A 154 -22.32 -13.85 35.63
CA SER A 154 -22.35 -14.44 36.99
C SER A 154 -21.01 -14.27 37.73
N GLN A 155 -19.92 -14.19 36.98
CA GLN A 155 -18.56 -13.98 37.47
C GLN A 155 -17.88 -12.83 36.73
N LEU A 156 -16.89 -12.21 37.38
CA LEU A 156 -16.10 -11.14 36.78
C LEU A 156 -15.06 -11.76 35.85
N ARG A 157 -15.24 -11.57 34.54
CA ARG A 157 -14.35 -12.05 33.49
C ARG A 157 -13.92 -10.94 32.56
N ALA A 158 -12.64 -10.94 32.19
CA ALA A 158 -12.10 -10.02 31.19
C ALA A 158 -12.67 -10.33 29.80
N GLY A 159 -12.74 -9.30 28.95
CA GLY A 159 -13.25 -9.41 27.58
C GLY A 159 -14.76 -9.22 27.45
N ALA A 160 -15.21 -9.13 26.19
CA ALA A 160 -16.56 -8.78 25.79
C ALA A 160 -17.57 -9.92 25.83
N ILE A 161 -17.12 -11.18 25.80
CA ILE A 161 -17.96 -12.38 25.83
C ILE A 161 -17.52 -13.24 27.02
N VAL A 162 -18.47 -13.78 27.77
CA VAL A 162 -18.17 -14.73 28.86
C VAL A 162 -17.51 -16.00 28.27
N PRO A 163 -16.43 -16.52 28.87
CA PRO A 163 -15.78 -17.72 28.38
C PRO A 163 -16.75 -18.90 28.19
N GLY A 164 -16.68 -19.58 27.05
CA GLY A 164 -17.58 -20.67 26.68
C GLY A 164 -18.99 -20.27 26.24
N ASN A 165 -19.29 -18.97 26.11
CA ASN A 165 -20.59 -18.52 25.63
C ASN A 165 -20.66 -18.47 24.09
N PHE A 166 -21.21 -19.53 23.49
CA PHE A 166 -21.38 -19.66 22.04
C PHE A 166 -22.55 -18.86 21.46
N LYS A 167 -23.31 -18.10 22.27
CA LYS A 167 -24.38 -17.25 21.76
C LYS A 167 -23.78 -16.15 20.85
N PRO A 168 -24.35 -15.86 19.67
CA PRO A 168 -23.83 -14.80 18.83
C PRO A 168 -23.93 -13.44 19.53
N ALA A 169 -22.89 -12.61 19.37
CA ALA A 169 -22.94 -11.23 19.80
C ALA A 169 -24.09 -10.49 19.10
N ILE A 170 -24.75 -9.57 19.80
CA ILE A 170 -25.95 -8.87 19.31
C ILE A 170 -25.65 -8.18 17.96
N ALA A 171 -24.46 -7.61 17.81
CA ALA A 171 -24.01 -6.96 16.58
C ALA A 171 -24.00 -7.90 15.36
N LEU A 172 -23.67 -9.18 15.54
CA LEU A 172 -23.66 -10.17 14.44
C LEU A 172 -25.07 -10.57 14.00
N THR A 173 -26.04 -10.46 14.91
CA THR A 173 -27.45 -10.78 14.62
C THR A 173 -28.27 -9.58 14.17
N SER A 174 -27.71 -8.37 14.27
CA SER A 174 -28.42 -7.16 13.89
C SER A 174 -28.59 -7.10 12.37
N GLN A 175 -29.83 -6.98 11.91
CA GLN A 175 -30.16 -6.69 10.52
C GLN A 175 -30.66 -5.25 10.43
N ALA A 176 -30.01 -4.45 9.59
CA ALA A 176 -30.43 -3.10 9.25
C ALA A 176 -30.70 -3.03 7.74
N GLY A 177 -31.69 -2.25 7.33
CA GLY A 177 -32.08 -2.11 5.93
C GLY A 177 -33.58 -1.98 5.75
N VAL A 178 -34.05 -2.24 4.54
CA VAL A 178 -35.46 -2.16 4.15
C VAL A 178 -36.06 -3.55 4.03
N SER A 179 -37.32 -3.71 4.42
CA SER A 179 -38.02 -5.00 4.37
C SER A 179 -38.24 -5.54 2.95
N PHE A 180 -38.16 -4.68 1.93
CA PHE A 180 -38.40 -5.03 0.54
C PHE A 180 -37.15 -5.48 -0.23
N ILE A 181 -35.98 -5.52 0.42
CA ILE A 181 -34.75 -6.10 -0.14
C ILE A 181 -34.14 -7.01 0.91
N LYS A 182 -34.03 -8.31 0.63
CA LYS A 182 -33.36 -9.23 1.57
C LYS A 182 -31.85 -9.06 1.45
N ILE A 183 -31.16 -8.99 2.59
CA ILE A 183 -29.70 -8.83 2.61
C ILE A 183 -28.98 -9.99 1.90
N ASP A 184 -29.55 -11.20 1.94
CA ASP A 184 -29.01 -12.36 1.24
C ASP A 184 -29.23 -12.27 -0.28
N GLU A 185 -30.30 -11.61 -0.74
CA GLU A 185 -30.49 -11.31 -2.17
C GLU A 185 -29.44 -10.30 -2.66
N LEU A 186 -29.11 -9.28 -1.85
CA LEU A 186 -28.00 -8.35 -2.14
C LEU A 186 -26.64 -9.03 -2.16
N ARG A 187 -26.37 -9.94 -1.20
CA ARG A 187 -25.13 -10.73 -1.18
C ARG A 187 -25.04 -11.70 -2.38
N ASN A 188 -26.19 -12.15 -2.89
CA ASN A 188 -26.23 -12.99 -4.09
C ASN A 188 -26.15 -12.17 -5.39
N LEU A 189 -26.58 -10.90 -5.38
CA LEU A 189 -26.33 -9.93 -6.46
C LEU A 189 -24.85 -9.59 -6.61
N SER A 190 -24.06 -9.72 -5.55
CA SER A 190 -22.60 -9.58 -5.59
C SER A 190 -21.87 -10.86 -5.98
N LYS A 191 -22.54 -11.85 -6.62
CA LYS A 191 -21.80 -12.96 -7.24
C LYS A 191 -20.81 -12.36 -8.25
N ASP A 192 -19.53 -12.62 -8.02
CA ASP A 192 -18.46 -12.22 -8.91
C ASP A 192 -18.83 -12.57 -10.35
N ILE A 193 -18.80 -11.57 -11.24
CA ILE A 193 -18.98 -11.82 -12.67
C ILE A 193 -17.88 -12.80 -13.06
N ALA A 194 -18.28 -13.96 -13.59
CA ALA A 194 -17.34 -15.00 -13.96
C ALA A 194 -16.27 -14.44 -14.91
N VAL A 195 -15.00 -14.67 -14.57
CA VAL A 195 -13.88 -14.23 -15.39
C VAL A 195 -13.83 -15.07 -16.66
N THR A 196 -13.91 -14.42 -17.81
CA THR A 196 -13.78 -15.10 -19.11
C THR A 196 -12.30 -15.30 -19.44
N VAL A 197 -11.92 -16.47 -19.95
CA VAL A 197 -10.55 -16.74 -20.41
C VAL A 197 -10.57 -16.92 -21.93
N VAL A 198 -9.71 -16.20 -22.63
CA VAL A 198 -9.63 -16.21 -24.10
C VAL A 198 -8.18 -16.38 -24.53
N ASP A 199 -7.90 -17.39 -25.33
CA ASP A 199 -6.62 -17.52 -26.03
C ASP A 199 -6.61 -16.62 -27.27
N VAL A 200 -5.55 -15.84 -27.45
CA VAL A 200 -5.40 -14.90 -28.56
C VAL A 200 -4.13 -15.27 -29.32
N ALA A 201 -4.24 -15.42 -30.64
CA ALA A 201 -3.10 -15.67 -31.51
C ALA A 201 -2.41 -14.35 -31.93
N PRO A 202 -1.10 -14.36 -32.23
CA PRO A 202 -0.38 -13.21 -32.76
C PRO A 202 -0.96 -12.75 -34.10
N GLY A 203 -0.72 -11.49 -34.44
CA GLY A 203 -1.11 -10.90 -35.72
C GLY A 203 -1.68 -9.50 -35.62
N GLU A 204 -2.15 -9.01 -36.76
CA GLU A 204 -2.73 -7.68 -36.92
C GLU A 204 -4.09 -7.57 -36.22
N LYS A 205 -4.19 -6.59 -35.31
CA LYS A 205 -5.42 -6.19 -34.64
C LYS A 205 -6.05 -7.30 -33.79
N THR A 206 -5.36 -8.41 -33.54
CA THR A 206 -5.90 -9.57 -32.80
C THR A 206 -6.18 -9.21 -31.35
N LEU A 207 -5.21 -8.59 -30.67
CA LEU A 207 -5.37 -8.08 -29.31
C LEU A 207 -6.44 -6.99 -29.22
N GLU A 208 -6.47 -6.06 -30.18
CA GLU A 208 -7.48 -4.99 -30.22
C GLU A 208 -8.90 -5.54 -30.29
N LYS A 209 -9.12 -6.53 -31.17
CA LYS A 209 -10.42 -7.20 -31.33
C LYS A 209 -10.81 -7.97 -30.09
N ALA A 210 -9.86 -8.69 -29.47
CA ALA A 210 -10.11 -9.43 -28.23
C ALA A 210 -10.58 -8.50 -27.11
N ILE A 211 -9.88 -7.37 -26.89
CA ILE A 211 -10.26 -6.39 -25.86
C ILE A 211 -11.60 -5.72 -26.19
N LYS A 212 -11.84 -5.37 -27.46
CA LYS A 212 -13.10 -4.75 -27.90
C LYS A 212 -14.32 -5.65 -27.66
N ASN A 213 -14.15 -6.97 -27.73
CA ASN A 213 -15.23 -7.96 -27.61
C ASN A 213 -15.51 -8.40 -26.16
N MET A 214 -14.80 -7.86 -25.17
CA MET A 214 -15.03 -8.18 -23.75
C MET A 214 -16.45 -7.73 -23.30
N SER A 215 -17.14 -8.62 -22.57
CA SER A 215 -18.44 -8.35 -21.95
C SER A 215 -18.43 -8.41 -20.42
N GLY A 216 -17.31 -8.82 -19.83
CA GLY A 216 -17.01 -8.74 -18.40
C GLY A 216 -15.50 -8.88 -18.12
N PRO A 217 -15.12 -9.08 -16.85
CA PRO A 217 -13.73 -9.35 -16.47
C PRO A 217 -13.13 -10.48 -17.33
N THR A 218 -11.97 -10.25 -17.94
CA THR A 218 -11.38 -11.18 -18.91
C THR A 218 -9.87 -11.37 -18.72
N ILE A 219 -9.41 -12.61 -18.87
CA ILE A 219 -7.99 -12.99 -19.00
C ILE A 219 -7.72 -13.34 -20.47
N LEU A 220 -6.90 -12.53 -21.13
CA LEU A 220 -6.38 -12.79 -22.47
C LEU A 220 -5.04 -13.51 -22.35
N LYS A 221 -4.99 -14.77 -22.76
CA LYS A 221 -3.76 -15.57 -22.86
C LYS A 221 -3.20 -15.43 -24.26
N LEU A 222 -2.08 -14.75 -24.38
CA LEU A 222 -1.42 -14.53 -25.66
C LEU A 222 -0.50 -15.71 -25.93
N THR A 223 -0.61 -16.34 -27.10
CA THR A 223 0.43 -17.26 -27.57
C THR A 223 1.70 -16.47 -27.97
N ALA A 224 2.85 -17.15 -28.03
CA ALA A 224 4.11 -16.49 -28.39
C ALA A 224 4.04 -15.90 -29.82
N GLY A 225 4.61 -14.71 -30.01
CA GLY A 225 4.64 -14.01 -31.29
C GLY A 225 4.39 -12.50 -31.19
N ASP A 226 4.23 -11.88 -32.36
CA ASP A 226 4.03 -10.45 -32.52
C ASP A 226 2.54 -10.08 -32.61
N TYR A 227 2.12 -9.12 -31.80
CA TYR A 227 0.77 -8.53 -31.78
C TYR A 227 0.88 -7.08 -32.24
N PHE A 228 0.18 -6.76 -33.33
CA PHE A 228 0.24 -5.43 -33.92
C PHE A 228 -1.06 -4.68 -33.65
N ILE A 229 -0.94 -3.47 -33.10
CA ILE A 229 -2.07 -2.57 -32.86
C ILE A 229 -2.02 -1.38 -33.83
N THR A 230 -3.18 -0.98 -34.33
CA THR A 230 -3.37 0.19 -35.19
C THR A 230 -3.98 1.38 -34.46
N LYS A 231 -4.59 1.16 -33.29
CA LYS A 231 -5.35 2.18 -32.55
C LYS A 231 -5.06 2.07 -31.05
N ALA A 232 -5.29 3.19 -30.37
CA ALA A 232 -5.19 3.26 -28.93
C ALA A 232 -6.31 2.42 -28.28
N ILE A 233 -5.98 1.66 -27.22
CA ILE A 233 -6.88 0.72 -26.55
C ILE A 233 -7.44 1.38 -25.29
N LYS A 234 -8.76 1.52 -25.22
CA LYS A 234 -9.46 1.92 -23.99
C LYS A 234 -9.88 0.66 -23.23
N VAL A 235 -9.53 0.59 -21.95
CA VAL A 235 -9.83 -0.54 -21.07
C VAL A 235 -10.92 -0.10 -20.09
N SER A 236 -12.14 -0.58 -20.31
CA SER A 236 -13.32 -0.22 -19.52
C SER A 236 -13.84 -1.34 -18.63
N GLN A 237 -13.24 -2.51 -18.70
CA GLN A 237 -13.58 -3.70 -17.91
C GLN A 237 -12.28 -4.30 -17.39
N ASP A 238 -12.36 -5.05 -16.28
CA ASP A 238 -11.18 -5.65 -15.68
C ASP A 238 -10.49 -6.60 -16.65
N LEU A 239 -9.18 -6.42 -16.83
CA LEU A 239 -8.43 -7.05 -17.91
C LEU A 239 -7.10 -7.60 -17.37
N SER A 240 -6.87 -8.88 -17.61
CA SER A 240 -5.54 -9.48 -17.49
C SER A 240 -5.01 -9.86 -18.88
N ILE A 241 -3.79 -9.46 -19.23
CA ILE A 241 -3.10 -9.93 -20.45
C ILE A 241 -1.87 -10.72 -20.00
N VAL A 242 -1.79 -11.99 -20.41
CA VAL A 242 -0.75 -12.92 -20.01
C VAL A 242 -0.04 -13.44 -21.25
N GLY A 243 1.20 -13.03 -21.46
CA GLY A 243 2.08 -13.55 -22.51
C GLY A 243 2.93 -14.74 -22.05
N HIS A 244 3.75 -15.26 -22.96
CA HIS A 244 4.68 -16.37 -22.71
C HIS A 244 6.07 -15.94 -22.23
N GLY A 245 6.24 -14.66 -21.90
CA GLY A 245 7.51 -14.05 -21.51
C GLY A 245 7.82 -12.81 -22.33
N ASN A 246 8.51 -11.85 -21.73
CA ASN A 246 8.90 -10.60 -22.39
C ASN A 246 9.98 -10.76 -23.49
N ASP A 247 10.44 -11.99 -23.71
CA ASP A 247 11.35 -12.44 -24.76
C ASP A 247 10.61 -13.14 -25.91
N LYS A 248 9.31 -13.43 -25.76
CA LYS A 248 8.51 -14.26 -26.69
C LYS A 248 7.20 -13.63 -27.13
N THR A 249 6.65 -12.71 -26.36
CA THR A 249 5.37 -12.05 -26.66
C THR A 249 5.61 -10.56 -26.84
N PHE A 250 5.43 -10.05 -28.07
CA PHE A 250 5.74 -8.67 -28.41
C PHE A 250 4.49 -7.92 -28.86
N LEU A 251 4.24 -6.76 -28.26
CA LEU A 251 3.21 -5.81 -28.62
C LEU A 251 3.86 -4.62 -29.33
N LYS A 252 3.48 -4.39 -30.59
CA LYS A 252 4.08 -3.39 -31.48
C LYS A 252 3.00 -2.53 -32.13
N ILE A 253 3.39 -1.33 -32.58
CA ILE A 253 2.52 -0.52 -33.43
C ILE A 253 2.61 -1.04 -34.87
N SER A 254 1.46 -1.33 -35.47
CA SER A 254 1.36 -1.79 -36.85
C SER A 254 1.83 -0.70 -37.83
N LYS A 255 2.47 -1.12 -38.92
CA LYS A 255 2.75 -0.24 -40.07
C LYS A 255 1.48 0.17 -40.82
N GLU A 256 0.37 -0.53 -40.60
CA GLU A 256 -0.95 -0.21 -41.16
C GLU A 256 -1.71 0.85 -40.35
N ALA A 257 -1.13 1.38 -39.27
CA ALA A 257 -1.79 2.41 -38.47
C ALA A 257 -1.89 3.73 -39.25
N ASP A 258 -3.11 4.29 -39.38
CA ASP A 258 -3.35 5.58 -40.06
C ASP A 258 -2.52 6.72 -39.46
N LYS A 259 -2.24 6.63 -38.15
CA LYS A 259 -1.39 7.53 -37.38
C LYS A 259 -0.90 6.82 -36.13
N THR A 260 0.22 7.31 -35.57
CA THR A 260 0.71 6.83 -34.29
C THR A 260 -0.33 7.06 -33.19
N PRO A 261 -0.75 6.01 -32.45
CA PRO A 261 -1.66 6.19 -31.34
C PRO A 261 -1.00 7.02 -30.25
N GLN A 262 -1.75 7.93 -29.62
CA GLN A 262 -1.21 8.76 -28.55
C GLN A 262 -0.84 7.92 -27.31
N TYR A 263 -1.53 6.81 -27.08
CA TYR A 263 -1.27 5.88 -26.00
C TYR A 263 -1.52 4.44 -26.46
N ILE A 264 -0.90 3.46 -25.81
CA ILE A 264 -1.23 2.04 -26.03
C ILE A 264 -2.50 1.71 -25.25
N PHE A 265 -2.49 1.87 -23.92
CA PHE A 265 -3.64 1.58 -23.05
C PHE A 265 -4.12 2.81 -22.27
N ARG A 266 -5.43 3.01 -22.19
CA ARG A 266 -6.07 3.97 -21.29
C ARG A 266 -7.03 3.26 -20.36
N LEU A 267 -6.78 3.38 -19.07
CA LEU A 267 -7.63 2.85 -18.01
C LEU A 267 -8.83 3.79 -17.85
N ASN A 268 -10.00 3.36 -18.33
CA ASN A 268 -11.21 4.18 -18.37
C ASN A 268 -12.44 3.35 -18.01
N GLY A 269 -12.60 3.08 -16.71
CA GLY A 269 -13.70 2.30 -16.13
C GLY A 269 -13.28 0.96 -15.53
N ALA A 270 -12.13 0.42 -15.95
CA ALA A 270 -11.58 -0.80 -15.35
C ALA A 270 -11.07 -0.53 -13.92
N LYS A 271 -11.44 -1.40 -12.97
CA LYS A 271 -10.96 -1.36 -11.58
C LYS A 271 -9.60 -2.02 -11.46
N GLU A 272 -9.29 -2.97 -12.34
CA GLU A 272 -8.03 -3.68 -12.32
C GLU A 272 -7.52 -4.00 -13.74
N VAL A 273 -6.26 -3.66 -14.01
CA VAL A 273 -5.53 -4.08 -15.20
C VAL A 273 -4.25 -4.81 -14.77
N LYS A 274 -4.08 -6.05 -15.24
CA LYS A 274 -2.90 -6.88 -15.00
C LYS A 274 -2.23 -7.21 -16.32
N ILE A 275 -0.92 -7.02 -16.43
CA ILE A 275 -0.16 -7.40 -17.62
C ILE A 275 1.07 -8.17 -17.19
N LYS A 276 1.27 -9.34 -17.79
CA LYS A 276 2.38 -10.22 -17.46
C LYS A 276 3.07 -10.80 -18.69
N GLY A 277 4.41 -10.79 -18.68
CA GLY A 277 5.23 -11.53 -19.64
C GLY A 277 5.13 -11.00 -21.06
N ILE A 278 5.26 -9.68 -21.24
CA ILE A 278 5.09 -9.01 -22.55
C ILE A 278 6.18 -7.95 -22.77
N HIS A 279 6.68 -7.89 -23.99
CA HIS A 279 7.49 -6.79 -24.52
C HIS A 279 6.60 -5.77 -25.23
N ILE A 280 6.69 -4.50 -24.88
CA ILE A 280 5.90 -3.42 -25.45
C ILE A 280 6.84 -2.41 -26.11
N ASP A 281 6.77 -2.32 -27.44
CA ASP A 281 7.57 -1.40 -28.25
C ASP A 281 6.74 -0.18 -28.64
N GLY A 282 7.16 0.99 -28.16
CA GLY A 282 6.54 2.28 -28.46
C GLY A 282 6.89 2.85 -29.84
N TYR A 283 7.77 2.21 -30.61
CA TYR A 283 8.14 2.66 -31.94
C TYR A 283 7.00 2.50 -32.95
N ALA A 284 6.73 3.55 -33.72
CA ALA A 284 5.70 3.62 -34.73
C ALA A 284 6.27 4.23 -36.02
N SER A 285 6.89 3.39 -36.84
CA SER A 285 7.47 3.72 -38.16
C SER A 285 8.57 4.79 -38.17
N SER A 286 8.27 6.06 -37.86
CA SER A 286 9.23 7.18 -37.83
C SER A 286 9.14 8.03 -36.56
N GLU A 287 8.18 7.75 -35.68
CA GLU A 287 8.01 8.42 -34.39
C GLU A 287 7.72 7.39 -33.29
N THR A 288 7.51 7.86 -32.06
CA THR A 288 7.18 6.99 -30.92
C THR A 288 5.86 7.38 -30.29
N VAL A 289 5.11 6.39 -29.85
CA VAL A 289 3.91 6.56 -29.03
C VAL A 289 4.21 7.44 -27.83
N LYS A 290 3.27 8.34 -27.52
CA LYS A 290 3.46 9.30 -26.44
C LYS A 290 3.34 8.65 -25.06
N TYR A 291 2.41 7.72 -24.87
CA TYR A 291 2.23 7.04 -23.59
C TYR A 291 2.07 5.52 -23.69
N GLY A 292 2.71 4.76 -22.81
CA GLY A 292 2.38 3.33 -22.68
C GLY A 292 0.98 3.17 -22.10
N PHE A 293 0.79 3.75 -20.91
CA PHE A 293 -0.44 3.73 -20.14
C PHE A 293 -0.87 5.14 -19.77
N THR A 294 -2.18 5.39 -19.78
CA THR A 294 -2.75 6.56 -19.12
C THR A 294 -3.90 6.18 -18.21
N SER A 295 -4.08 6.93 -17.12
CA SER A 295 -5.38 6.95 -16.44
C SER A 295 -6.45 7.59 -17.35
N SER A 296 -7.71 7.60 -16.90
CA SER A 296 -8.79 8.30 -17.60
C SER A 296 -8.41 9.77 -17.79
N ASN A 297 -8.73 10.34 -18.95
CA ASN A 297 -8.39 11.72 -19.27
C ASN A 297 -9.39 12.75 -18.72
N SER A 298 -10.34 12.28 -17.92
CA SER A 298 -11.32 13.10 -17.21
C SER A 298 -11.26 12.76 -15.72
N PRO A 299 -11.48 13.74 -14.81
CA PRO A 299 -11.62 13.48 -13.40
C PRO A 299 -12.68 12.40 -13.13
N SER A 300 -12.38 11.46 -12.23
CA SER A 300 -13.30 10.40 -11.81
C SER A 300 -13.05 10.03 -10.35
N SER A 301 -14.11 9.66 -9.64
CA SER A 301 -14.03 9.02 -8.32
C SER A 301 -13.67 7.53 -8.41
N ASP A 302 -13.63 6.96 -9.62
CA ASP A 302 -13.27 5.57 -9.82
C ASP A 302 -11.81 5.33 -9.42
N ILE A 303 -11.63 4.35 -8.55
CA ILE A 303 -10.32 3.88 -8.13
C ILE A 303 -9.93 2.70 -9.02
N TYR A 304 -8.70 2.71 -9.51
CA TYR A 304 -8.16 1.64 -10.35
C TYR A 304 -6.86 1.07 -9.80
N ASN A 305 -6.52 -0.12 -10.28
CA ASN A 305 -5.26 -0.79 -10.01
C ASN A 305 -4.54 -1.14 -11.32
N LEU A 306 -3.22 -1.03 -11.32
CA LEU A 306 -2.36 -1.42 -12.42
C LEU A 306 -1.24 -2.33 -11.90
N TYR A 307 -1.21 -3.57 -12.38
CA TYR A 307 -0.17 -4.54 -12.04
C TYR A 307 0.61 -4.92 -13.30
N LEU A 308 1.91 -4.67 -13.30
CA LEU A 308 2.84 -5.02 -14.36
C LEU A 308 3.88 -5.99 -13.77
N ASP A 309 3.99 -7.19 -14.33
CA ASP A 309 4.95 -8.22 -13.90
C ASP A 309 5.66 -8.81 -15.11
N ASP A 310 6.99 -8.84 -15.14
CA ASP A 310 7.71 -9.34 -16.32
C ASP A 310 7.31 -8.59 -17.61
N VAL A 311 7.30 -7.25 -17.54
CA VAL A 311 6.96 -6.38 -18.69
C VAL A 311 8.16 -5.55 -19.09
N THR A 312 8.48 -5.54 -20.39
CA THR A 312 9.52 -4.69 -20.94
C THR A 312 8.91 -3.57 -21.77
N PHE A 313 9.28 -2.32 -21.50
CA PHE A 313 8.93 -1.14 -22.28
C PHE A 313 10.16 -0.61 -22.99
N VAL A 314 10.07 -0.43 -24.31
CA VAL A 314 11.14 0.17 -25.12
C VAL A 314 10.59 1.26 -26.04
N ASN A 315 11.46 2.21 -26.44
CA ASN A 315 11.17 3.21 -27.47
C ASN A 315 10.00 4.16 -27.17
N PHE A 316 9.89 4.65 -25.93
CA PHE A 316 8.91 5.69 -25.54
C PHE A 316 9.56 7.08 -25.49
N LYS A 317 10.21 7.50 -26.59
CA LYS A 317 11.09 8.69 -26.65
C LYS A 317 10.40 10.01 -27.00
N ASN A 318 9.07 10.07 -26.94
CA ASN A 318 8.32 11.26 -27.34
C ASN A 318 8.64 12.46 -26.42
N SER A 319 9.49 13.38 -26.88
CA SER A 319 9.96 14.54 -26.11
C SER A 319 8.89 15.61 -25.89
N ALA A 320 7.75 15.55 -26.60
CA ALA A 320 6.60 16.43 -26.40
C ALA A 320 5.78 16.04 -25.15
N GLY A 321 6.44 15.57 -24.10
CA GLY A 321 5.84 15.23 -22.81
C GLY A 321 5.42 13.77 -22.64
N GLY A 322 5.95 12.85 -23.45
CA GLY A 322 5.67 11.42 -23.34
C GLY A 322 6.13 10.78 -22.03
N ALA A 323 5.55 9.63 -21.69
CA ALA A 323 5.87 8.88 -20.48
C ALA A 323 5.35 7.44 -20.59
N ILE A 324 6.03 6.46 -20.00
CA ILE A 324 5.50 5.10 -19.99
C ILE A 324 4.17 5.04 -19.23
N PHE A 325 4.04 5.74 -18.09
CA PHE A 325 2.76 5.93 -17.42
C PHE A 325 2.46 7.40 -17.19
N LYS A 326 1.24 7.82 -17.53
CA LYS A 326 0.73 9.15 -17.22
C LYS A 326 -0.57 9.08 -16.42
N ALA A 327 -0.57 9.69 -15.24
CA ALA A 327 -1.81 10.06 -14.58
C ALA A 327 -2.33 11.42 -15.09
N TYR A 328 -3.65 11.54 -15.19
CA TYR A 328 -4.36 12.79 -15.41
C TYR A 328 -4.92 13.31 -14.09
N ALA A 329 -5.04 14.64 -14.00
CA ALA A 329 -5.59 15.31 -12.83
C ALA A 329 -7.04 14.84 -12.54
N GLY A 330 -7.37 14.68 -11.27
CA GLY A 330 -8.65 14.18 -10.78
C GLY A 330 -8.84 12.67 -10.89
N THR A 331 -7.78 11.88 -11.12
CA THR A 331 -7.84 10.40 -11.11
C THR A 331 -6.95 9.82 -10.03
N LYS A 332 -7.33 8.68 -9.45
CA LYS A 332 -6.56 8.05 -8.37
C LYS A 332 -6.45 6.54 -8.55
N ALA A 333 -5.22 6.03 -8.63
CA ALA A 333 -4.96 4.62 -8.44
C ALA A 333 -5.00 4.28 -6.95
N ASP A 334 -5.55 3.13 -6.59
CA ASP A 334 -5.20 2.52 -5.31
C ASP A 334 -3.76 2.04 -5.40
N THR A 335 -3.51 1.04 -6.24
CA THR A 335 -2.17 0.47 -6.40
C THR A 335 -1.67 0.52 -7.83
N ILE A 336 -0.44 1.00 -8.01
CA ILE A 336 0.40 0.79 -9.19
C ILE A 336 1.58 -0.09 -8.75
N SER A 337 1.60 -1.34 -9.20
CA SER A 337 2.64 -2.32 -8.87
C SER A 337 3.41 -2.71 -10.13
N ILE A 338 4.73 -2.60 -10.08
CA ILE A 338 5.67 -2.94 -11.15
C ILE A 338 6.68 -3.91 -10.58
N LYS A 339 6.76 -5.12 -11.15
CA LYS A 339 7.65 -6.19 -10.70
C LYS A 339 8.40 -6.78 -11.87
N ASN A 340 9.66 -7.17 -11.67
CA ASN A 340 10.44 -7.91 -12.67
C ASN A 340 10.44 -7.24 -14.06
N SER A 341 10.35 -5.91 -14.12
CA SER A 341 10.01 -5.18 -15.35
C SER A 341 11.13 -4.25 -15.78
N THR A 342 11.21 -3.96 -17.07
CA THR A 342 12.24 -3.12 -17.67
C THR A 342 11.63 -1.90 -18.34
N PHE A 343 12.17 -0.73 -18.05
CA PHE A 343 11.85 0.56 -18.65
C PHE A 343 13.12 1.02 -19.35
N LYS A 344 13.13 0.98 -20.68
CA LYS A 344 14.32 1.28 -21.48
C LYS A 344 14.00 2.30 -22.55
N ASP A 345 14.96 3.17 -22.85
CA ASP A 345 14.90 4.01 -24.05
C ASP A 345 13.62 4.89 -24.07
N SER A 346 13.38 5.66 -23.01
CA SER A 346 12.15 6.43 -22.85
C SER A 346 12.37 7.86 -22.39
N TYR A 347 11.39 8.73 -22.65
CA TYR A 347 11.46 10.13 -22.21
C TYR A 347 11.21 10.25 -20.71
N ARG A 348 10.24 9.52 -20.16
CA ARG A 348 9.86 9.49 -18.74
C ARG A 348 9.34 8.11 -18.37
N GLY A 349 9.55 7.69 -17.12
CA GLY A 349 8.90 6.52 -16.53
C GLY A 349 7.46 6.82 -16.10
N LEU A 350 7.25 6.97 -14.79
CA LEU A 350 5.95 7.22 -14.16
C LEU A 350 5.74 8.72 -13.91
N ASN A 351 4.71 9.30 -14.50
CA ASN A 351 4.37 10.72 -14.31
C ASN A 351 3.00 10.90 -13.65
N LEU A 352 3.04 11.19 -12.34
CA LEU A 352 1.93 11.42 -11.42
C LEU A 352 1.99 12.83 -10.80
N SER A 353 2.48 13.81 -11.57
CA SER A 353 2.79 15.15 -11.06
C SER A 353 1.75 16.21 -11.41
N TYR A 354 0.53 15.81 -11.77
CA TYR A 354 -0.48 16.71 -12.34
C TYR A 354 -1.48 17.28 -11.32
N GLU A 355 -1.55 16.75 -10.10
CA GLU A 355 -2.29 17.37 -8.99
C GLU A 355 -1.48 18.53 -8.39
N LYS A 356 -1.93 19.76 -8.66
CA LYS A 356 -1.20 20.98 -8.28
C LYS A 356 -2.08 22.05 -7.62
N ASP A 357 -3.37 21.79 -7.42
CA ASP A 357 -4.38 22.76 -7.00
C ASP A 357 -4.41 23.05 -5.48
N GLU A 358 -3.36 22.67 -4.74
CA GLU A 358 -3.21 22.84 -3.27
C GLU A 358 -4.32 22.16 -2.43
N THR A 359 -5.22 21.37 -3.03
CA THR A 359 -6.32 20.69 -2.32
C THR A 359 -5.88 19.43 -1.56
N GLY A 360 -4.62 19.01 -1.73
CA GLY A 360 -4.07 17.81 -1.15
C GLY A 360 -4.22 16.54 -1.98
N LYS A 361 -4.92 16.61 -3.13
CA LYS A 361 -5.13 15.48 -4.06
C LYS A 361 -3.81 14.95 -4.62
N TYR A 362 -3.83 13.66 -4.99
CA TYR A 362 -2.72 12.94 -5.59
C TYR A 362 -3.21 11.73 -6.40
N ASN A 363 -2.36 11.23 -7.31
CA ASN A 363 -2.80 10.26 -8.33
C ASN A 363 -2.62 8.77 -7.98
N ALA A 364 -1.97 8.42 -6.87
CA ALA A 364 -1.82 7.02 -6.43
C ALA A 364 -1.65 6.89 -4.91
N GLU A 365 -2.36 5.93 -4.29
CA GLU A 365 -2.19 5.58 -2.88
C GLU A 365 -0.90 4.77 -2.64
N HIS A 366 -0.66 3.76 -3.48
CA HIS A 366 0.50 2.88 -3.41
C HIS A 366 1.20 2.80 -4.76
N ILE A 367 2.49 3.10 -4.77
CA ILE A 367 3.40 2.83 -5.89
C ILE A 367 4.44 1.84 -5.40
N ILE A 368 4.45 0.63 -5.96
CA ILE A 368 5.34 -0.46 -5.57
C ILE A 368 6.17 -0.83 -6.78
N ILE A 369 7.48 -0.64 -6.72
CA ILE A 369 8.41 -0.97 -7.80
C ILE A 369 9.43 -1.96 -7.21
N GLN A 370 9.43 -3.19 -7.72
CA GLN A 370 10.26 -4.26 -7.20
C GLN A 370 11.04 -4.95 -8.32
N ASN A 371 12.30 -5.29 -8.06
CA ASN A 371 13.10 -6.07 -8.99
C ASN A 371 13.05 -5.56 -10.44
N SER A 372 13.19 -4.24 -10.63
CA SER A 372 12.91 -3.60 -11.92
C SER A 372 14.05 -2.68 -12.37
N LEU A 373 14.21 -2.60 -13.69
CA LEU A 373 15.29 -1.88 -14.34
C LEU A 373 14.77 -0.62 -15.04
N PHE A 374 15.39 0.52 -14.79
CA PHE A 374 15.18 1.77 -15.51
C PHE A 374 16.50 2.19 -16.14
N VAL A 375 16.55 2.19 -17.48
CA VAL A 375 17.77 2.45 -18.22
C VAL A 375 17.51 3.41 -19.38
N ASP A 376 18.40 4.39 -19.57
CA ASP A 376 18.31 5.35 -20.67
C ASP A 376 16.97 6.10 -20.68
N ILE A 377 16.72 6.80 -19.57
CA ILE A 377 15.52 7.61 -19.37
C ILE A 377 15.92 9.08 -19.41
N GLU A 378 15.43 9.81 -20.41
CA GLU A 378 15.82 11.20 -20.66
C GLU A 378 15.51 12.13 -19.48
N GLN A 379 14.40 11.89 -18.80
CA GLN A 379 14.00 12.59 -17.58
C GLN A 379 13.90 11.58 -16.41
N PHE A 380 12.85 11.66 -15.62
CA PHE A 380 12.72 10.91 -14.36
C PHE A 380 12.17 9.49 -14.57
N ALA A 381 12.53 8.60 -13.64
CA ALA A 381 11.86 7.30 -13.49
C ALA A 381 10.51 7.46 -12.77
N VAL A 382 10.44 8.30 -11.73
CA VAL A 382 9.21 8.57 -10.97
C VAL A 382 9.07 10.07 -10.71
N ASN A 383 7.90 10.63 -11.01
CA ASN A 383 7.54 11.98 -10.60
C ASN A 383 6.13 12.01 -10.02
N TYR A 384 6.07 12.26 -8.72
CA TYR A 384 4.85 12.29 -7.92
C TYR A 384 4.71 13.66 -7.27
N THR A 385 3.51 14.24 -7.33
CA THR A 385 3.19 15.48 -6.66
C THR A 385 1.89 15.33 -5.87
N ARG A 386 1.95 15.77 -4.61
CA ARG A 386 0.80 16.07 -3.76
C ARG A 386 0.98 17.48 -3.20
N SER A 387 0.11 18.41 -3.59
CA SER A 387 0.15 19.79 -3.08
C SER A 387 -1.01 20.02 -2.12
N GLY A 388 -0.73 20.41 -0.87
CA GLY A 388 -1.76 20.62 0.17
C GLY A 388 -1.98 19.43 1.11
N ILE A 389 -3.12 19.41 1.81
CA ILE A 389 -3.50 18.35 2.76
C ILE A 389 -4.89 17.82 2.42
N GLU A 390 -4.97 16.53 2.10
CA GLU A 390 -6.23 15.82 1.96
C GLU A 390 -6.46 15.00 3.24
N ALA A 391 -7.45 15.40 4.03
CA ALA A 391 -7.74 14.75 5.30
C ALA A 391 -8.12 13.27 5.10
N ARG A 392 -7.83 12.45 6.12
CA ARG A 392 -8.19 11.01 6.18
C ARG A 392 -7.49 10.11 5.16
N THR A 393 -6.46 10.59 4.48
CA THR A 393 -5.63 9.77 3.58
C THR A 393 -4.32 9.33 4.25
N SER A 394 -3.58 8.35 3.66
CA SER A 394 -2.19 8.09 4.07
C SER A 394 -1.22 9.14 3.50
N GLY A 395 -1.67 9.90 2.48
CA GLY A 395 -0.89 10.91 1.76
C GLY A 395 0.13 10.33 0.77
N GLY A 396 -0.07 9.08 0.36
CA GLY A 396 0.69 8.37 -0.65
C GLY A 396 1.88 7.59 -0.10
N ASN A 397 2.14 6.43 -0.69
CA ASN A 397 3.18 5.48 -0.30
C ASN A 397 3.98 5.07 -1.54
N LEU A 398 5.31 5.24 -1.49
CA LEU A 398 6.23 4.74 -2.50
C LEU A 398 7.18 3.71 -1.89
N LEU A 399 7.19 2.50 -2.45
CA LEU A 399 8.19 1.48 -2.18
C LEU A 399 8.99 1.21 -3.45
N ILE A 400 10.31 1.36 -3.38
CA ILE A 400 11.25 0.94 -4.41
C ILE A 400 12.20 -0.07 -3.76
N ASP A 401 12.26 -1.28 -4.30
CA ASP A 401 13.01 -2.39 -3.69
C ASP A 401 13.71 -3.22 -4.77
N HIS A 402 15.00 -3.52 -4.60
CA HIS A 402 15.77 -4.32 -5.58
C HIS A 402 15.74 -3.75 -7.01
N CYS A 403 15.83 -2.43 -7.17
CA CYS A 403 15.78 -1.80 -8.49
C CYS A 403 17.14 -1.29 -8.95
N VAL A 404 17.31 -1.15 -10.27
CA VAL A 404 18.49 -0.50 -10.87
C VAL A 404 18.03 0.69 -11.72
N PHE A 405 18.62 1.85 -11.48
CA PHE A 405 18.43 3.07 -12.26
C PHE A 405 19.77 3.43 -12.91
N TYR A 406 19.85 3.38 -14.24
CA TYR A 406 21.09 3.60 -14.98
C TYR A 406 20.91 4.65 -16.08
N ARG A 407 21.64 5.76 -16.02
CA ARG A 407 21.46 6.91 -16.94
C ARG A 407 20.00 7.40 -16.99
N VAL A 408 19.51 7.86 -15.84
CA VAL A 408 18.17 8.45 -15.67
C VAL A 408 18.31 9.93 -15.31
N ASP A 409 17.68 10.81 -16.09
CA ASP A 409 17.72 12.28 -15.95
C ASP A 409 19.16 12.82 -15.81
N ASP A 410 20.06 12.43 -16.72
CA ASP A 410 21.48 12.81 -16.71
C ASP A 410 21.72 14.25 -17.19
N SER A 411 21.05 15.19 -16.50
CA SER A 411 21.13 16.63 -16.73
C SER A 411 21.41 17.37 -15.42
N GLU A 412 21.99 18.57 -15.48
CA GLU A 412 22.41 19.35 -14.30
C GLU A 412 21.32 19.50 -13.21
N LYS A 413 20.06 19.66 -13.66
CA LYS A 413 18.86 19.84 -12.82
C LYS A 413 17.99 18.59 -12.76
N GLY A 414 18.44 17.50 -13.37
CA GLY A 414 17.72 16.24 -13.45
C GLY A 414 17.55 15.57 -12.10
N ARG A 415 16.50 14.76 -11.94
CA ARG A 415 16.30 13.90 -10.76
C ARG A 415 15.65 12.59 -11.20
N ILE A 416 16.19 11.48 -10.72
CA ILE A 416 15.70 10.12 -10.98
C ILE A 416 14.31 9.93 -10.34
N ILE A 417 14.18 10.33 -9.07
CA ILE A 417 12.97 10.17 -8.26
C ILE A 417 12.54 11.53 -7.69
N LYS A 418 11.34 11.98 -8.08
CA LYS A 418 10.70 13.24 -7.64
C LYS A 418 9.46 12.88 -6.84
N VAL A 419 9.44 13.19 -5.55
CA VAL A 419 8.42 12.74 -4.59
C VAL A 419 7.82 13.89 -3.78
N ASN A 420 7.40 14.95 -4.46
CA ASN A 420 6.93 16.16 -3.78
C ASN A 420 5.63 15.91 -3.01
N GLY A 421 5.65 16.11 -1.69
CA GLY A 421 4.48 16.03 -0.83
C GLY A 421 3.96 14.63 -0.51
N ILE A 422 4.55 13.57 -1.05
CA ILE A 422 4.21 12.19 -0.65
C ILE A 422 4.55 11.99 0.84
N LYS A 423 3.75 11.21 1.57
CA LYS A 423 3.96 11.03 3.02
C LYS A 423 4.97 9.95 3.34
N ASN A 424 4.89 8.79 2.69
CA ASN A 424 5.73 7.64 3.01
C ASN A 424 6.58 7.25 1.79
N VAL A 425 7.90 7.18 1.97
CA VAL A 425 8.84 6.75 0.93
C VAL A 425 9.83 5.77 1.54
N HIS A 426 9.96 4.60 0.94
CA HIS A 426 11.02 3.65 1.27
C HIS A 426 11.71 3.22 -0.02
N ILE A 427 12.97 3.62 -0.18
CA ILE A 427 13.83 3.18 -1.27
C ILE A 427 14.86 2.27 -0.63
N LYS A 428 14.86 0.99 -0.99
CA LYS A 428 15.81 0.05 -0.41
C LYS A 428 16.40 -0.93 -1.41
N ASN A 429 17.55 -1.52 -1.03
CA ASN A 429 18.22 -2.58 -1.79
C ASN A 429 18.40 -2.24 -3.27
N SER A 430 18.60 -0.97 -3.63
CA SER A 430 18.58 -0.51 -5.02
C SER A 430 19.89 0.17 -5.42
N VAL A 431 20.18 0.17 -6.72
CA VAL A 431 21.38 0.82 -7.28
C VAL A 431 20.97 2.00 -8.16
N LEU A 432 21.56 3.17 -7.90
CA LEU A 432 21.45 4.34 -8.75
C LEU A 432 22.84 4.62 -9.34
N ASP A 433 22.98 4.44 -10.65
CA ASP A 433 24.26 4.44 -11.32
C ASP A 433 24.28 5.31 -12.59
N ASN A 434 25.43 5.95 -12.83
CA ASN A 434 25.78 6.62 -14.07
C ASN A 434 24.84 7.76 -14.52
N SER A 435 24.25 8.51 -13.58
CA SER A 435 23.61 9.82 -13.84
C SER A 435 24.50 10.95 -13.30
N ARG A 436 25.58 11.26 -14.01
CA ARG A 436 26.73 12.06 -13.56
C ARG A 436 26.46 13.56 -13.50
N GLU A 437 25.71 14.09 -14.46
CA GLU A 437 25.51 15.54 -14.61
C GLU A 437 24.56 16.08 -13.53
N THR A 438 23.67 15.25 -13.00
CA THR A 438 22.71 15.69 -11.97
C THR A 438 23.38 15.95 -10.63
N ASN A 439 23.11 17.12 -10.06
CA ASN A 439 23.55 17.47 -8.71
C ASN A 439 22.78 16.73 -7.60
N SER A 440 21.58 16.20 -7.90
CA SER A 440 20.66 15.64 -6.90
C SER A 440 19.72 14.61 -7.52
N ILE A 441 20.10 13.33 -7.49
CA ILE A 441 19.33 12.24 -8.10
C ILE A 441 18.01 11.96 -7.37
N VAL A 442 17.97 12.17 -6.06
CA VAL A 442 16.81 11.92 -5.19
C VAL A 442 16.71 13.04 -4.16
N GLN A 443 15.49 13.47 -3.85
CA GLN A 443 15.20 14.43 -2.78
C GLN A 443 14.13 13.87 -1.86
N LEU A 444 14.51 13.55 -0.63
CA LEU A 444 13.63 13.01 0.41
C LEU A 444 13.38 14.07 1.48
N LYS A 445 12.13 14.16 1.94
CA LYS A 445 11.68 15.19 2.87
C LYS A 445 10.61 14.64 3.83
N GLY A 446 10.93 14.56 5.11
CA GLY A 446 10.03 14.08 6.15
C GLY A 446 10.53 12.82 6.85
N ASN A 447 10.12 12.63 8.11
CA ASN A 447 10.52 11.53 8.97
C ASN A 447 10.10 10.12 8.53
N HIS A 448 9.21 10.00 7.53
CA HIS A 448 8.76 8.73 6.93
C HIS A 448 9.35 8.50 5.53
N HIS A 449 10.41 9.25 5.18
CA HIS A 449 11.17 9.04 3.96
C HIS A 449 12.51 8.41 4.32
N ILE A 450 12.74 7.20 3.82
CA ILE A 450 13.90 6.38 4.16
C ILE A 450 14.54 5.89 2.86
N ILE A 451 15.85 6.11 2.72
CA ILE A 451 16.68 5.37 1.78
C ILE A 451 17.60 4.43 2.56
N GLU A 452 17.57 3.13 2.26
CA GLU A 452 18.20 2.08 3.06
C GLU A 452 18.95 1.07 2.19
N ASN A 453 20.17 0.66 2.57
CA ASN A 453 20.94 -0.39 1.88
C ASN A 453 20.98 -0.20 0.34
N CYS A 454 21.25 1.02 -0.10
CA CYS A 454 21.33 1.36 -1.53
C CYS A 454 22.77 1.66 -1.93
N VAL A 455 23.08 1.52 -3.22
CA VAL A 455 24.38 1.94 -3.77
C VAL A 455 24.17 3.10 -4.74
N VAL A 456 24.92 4.18 -4.55
CA VAL A 456 24.96 5.31 -5.47
C VAL A 456 26.36 5.43 -6.06
N TYR A 457 26.50 5.13 -7.34
CA TYR A 457 27.78 5.17 -8.05
C TYR A 457 27.70 6.06 -9.29
N ASN A 458 28.79 6.78 -9.60
CA ASN A 458 28.86 7.70 -10.75
C ASN A 458 27.61 8.56 -10.97
N SER A 459 27.03 9.05 -9.86
CA SER A 459 25.75 9.74 -9.87
C SER A 459 25.72 10.87 -8.86
N GLY A 460 24.78 11.79 -9.05
CA GLY A 460 24.49 12.87 -8.12
C GLY A 460 24.23 12.45 -6.67
N LYS A 461 24.07 13.45 -5.80
CA LYS A 461 23.84 13.21 -4.36
C LYS A 461 22.38 12.85 -4.08
N VAL A 462 22.15 12.09 -3.01
CA VAL A 462 20.84 12.01 -2.37
C VAL A 462 20.74 13.21 -1.42
N LYS A 463 19.65 13.98 -1.50
CA LYS A 463 19.40 15.11 -0.60
C LYS A 463 18.28 14.77 0.38
N LEU A 464 18.53 15.01 1.66
CA LEU A 464 17.59 14.76 2.75
C LEU A 464 17.22 16.08 3.43
N SER A 465 15.98 16.18 3.91
CA SER A 465 15.50 17.29 4.75
C SER A 465 14.38 16.81 5.68
N ASP A 466 14.03 17.63 6.68
CA ASP A 466 12.90 17.37 7.61
C ASP A 466 12.91 15.96 8.22
N SER A 467 14.07 15.53 8.72
CA SER A 467 14.28 14.22 9.36
C SER A 467 14.15 13.01 8.44
N ALA A 468 14.23 13.18 7.12
CA ALA A 468 14.41 12.06 6.19
C ALA A 468 15.72 11.32 6.50
N GLN A 469 15.72 10.00 6.32
CA GLN A 469 16.76 9.11 6.81
C GLN A 469 17.53 8.46 5.66
N GLU A 470 18.83 8.32 5.86
CA GLU A 470 19.75 7.54 5.04
C GLU A 470 20.41 6.49 5.93
N ILE A 471 20.26 5.22 5.57
CA ILE A 471 20.75 4.07 6.33
C ILE A 471 21.57 3.20 5.37
N ASN A 472 22.87 3.04 5.62
CA ASN A 472 23.78 2.22 4.77
C ASN A 472 23.71 2.59 3.27
N LEU A 473 23.87 3.87 2.94
CA LEU A 473 23.99 4.32 1.54
C LEU A 473 25.44 4.26 1.09
N GLU A 474 25.76 3.23 0.32
CA GLU A 474 27.12 2.96 -0.11
C GLU A 474 27.46 3.63 -1.45
N ARG A 475 28.76 3.80 -1.73
CA ARG A 475 29.25 4.50 -2.94
C ARG A 475 30.35 3.76 -3.70
N PHE A 476 30.46 2.44 -3.51
CA PHE A 476 31.41 1.62 -4.25
C PHE A 476 30.93 1.31 -5.67
N ASN A 477 31.86 0.90 -6.54
CA ASN A 477 31.54 0.48 -7.91
C ASN A 477 30.72 -0.83 -7.89
N PRO A 478 29.50 -0.87 -8.48
CA PRO A 478 28.65 -2.06 -8.56
C PRO A 478 29.28 -3.30 -9.20
N LYS A 479 30.33 -3.14 -10.02
CA LYS A 479 30.99 -4.19 -10.81
C LYS A 479 30.01 -4.99 -11.66
N TRP A 480 29.30 -4.31 -12.57
CA TRP A 480 28.47 -4.99 -13.56
C TRP A 480 29.32 -5.88 -14.48
N GLU A 481 28.83 -7.08 -14.78
CA GLU A 481 29.38 -7.94 -15.83
C GLU A 481 29.13 -7.31 -17.21
N ASN A 482 27.89 -6.87 -17.43
CA ASN A 482 27.44 -6.11 -18.59
C ASN A 482 26.31 -5.14 -18.18
N THR A 483 25.99 -4.18 -19.06
CA THR A 483 24.92 -3.19 -18.84
C THR A 483 23.65 -3.48 -19.65
N GLU A 484 23.51 -4.70 -20.19
CA GLU A 484 22.29 -5.12 -20.89
C GLU A 484 21.25 -5.65 -19.89
N ASN A 485 21.68 -6.51 -18.97
CA ASN A 485 20.84 -7.10 -17.93
C ASN A 485 21.29 -6.76 -16.50
N PHE A 486 22.36 -5.98 -16.35
CA PHE A 486 22.91 -5.58 -15.05
C PHE A 486 23.24 -6.76 -14.14
N LYS A 487 23.70 -7.87 -14.74
CA LYS A 487 24.25 -8.99 -13.99
C LYS A 487 25.47 -8.54 -13.19
N VAL A 488 25.49 -8.91 -11.92
CA VAL A 488 26.56 -8.56 -10.97
C VAL A 488 27.75 -9.50 -11.16
N ARG A 489 28.98 -8.97 -11.21
CA ARG A 489 30.22 -9.77 -11.27
C ARG A 489 30.61 -10.30 -9.89
N ASP A 490 31.23 -11.47 -9.86
CA ASP A 490 31.84 -12.04 -8.66
C ASP A 490 32.75 -11.03 -7.92
N GLY A 491 32.65 -11.04 -6.59
CA GLY A 491 33.37 -10.11 -5.72
C GLY A 491 32.84 -8.67 -5.74
N SER A 492 31.63 -8.44 -6.25
CA SER A 492 30.89 -7.20 -6.03
C SER A 492 30.38 -7.13 -4.59
N GLY A 493 30.40 -5.93 -4.01
CA GLY A 493 29.78 -5.65 -2.71
C GLY A 493 28.24 -5.67 -2.74
N LEU A 494 27.63 -5.85 -3.91
CA LEU A 494 26.18 -5.99 -4.03
C LEU A 494 25.66 -7.38 -3.61
N ILE A 495 26.52 -8.41 -3.66
CA ILE A 495 26.09 -9.80 -3.51
C ILE A 495 25.66 -10.06 -2.06
N ASN A 496 24.43 -10.59 -1.88
CA ASN A 496 23.83 -10.89 -0.57
C ASN A 496 23.84 -9.73 0.45
N ALA A 497 23.96 -8.49 -0.02
CA ALA A 497 24.11 -7.30 0.84
C ALA A 497 22.77 -6.60 1.14
N GLY A 498 21.66 -7.06 0.56
CA GLY A 498 20.33 -6.52 0.79
C GLY A 498 19.85 -6.78 2.22
N THR A 499 18.88 -5.98 2.69
CA THR A 499 18.24 -6.14 4.02
C THR A 499 17.66 -7.54 4.23
N ASP A 500 17.39 -8.24 3.15
CA ASP A 500 16.79 -9.57 3.08
C ASP A 500 17.80 -10.67 2.69
N GLN A 501 19.11 -10.38 2.77
CA GLN A 501 20.20 -11.28 2.39
C GLN A 501 20.22 -11.67 0.91
N ARG A 502 19.50 -10.95 0.04
CA ARG A 502 19.62 -11.05 -1.42
C ARG A 502 20.51 -9.93 -1.97
N ASN A 503 20.74 -9.92 -3.28
CA ASN A 503 21.58 -8.88 -3.90
C ASN A 503 20.95 -7.49 -3.76
N ILE A 504 21.77 -6.46 -3.52
CA ILE A 504 21.38 -5.06 -3.78
C ILE A 504 21.32 -4.87 -5.31
N GLY A 505 20.27 -4.21 -5.80
CA GLY A 505 19.95 -4.13 -7.22
C GLY A 505 19.03 -5.26 -7.65
N LEU A 506 19.11 -5.68 -8.92
CA LEU A 506 18.25 -6.74 -9.44
C LEU A 506 18.53 -8.09 -8.76
N ILE A 507 17.45 -8.79 -8.41
CA ILE A 507 17.45 -10.18 -7.99
C ILE A 507 17.28 -10.99 -9.27
N ASN A 508 18.38 -11.60 -9.74
CA ASN A 508 18.27 -12.60 -10.79
C ASN A 508 17.48 -13.78 -10.23
N ASN A 509 16.44 -14.20 -10.94
CA ASN A 509 15.86 -15.51 -10.70
C ASN A 509 16.87 -16.51 -11.28
N ASP A 510 17.58 -17.22 -10.41
CA ASP A 510 18.32 -18.43 -10.79
C ASP A 510 17.35 -19.50 -11.35
#